data_AF-A0A8B6GZL0-F1
#
_entry.id   AF-A0A8B6GZL0-F1
#
_cell.length_a   1.000
_cell.length_b   1.000
_cell.length_c   1.000
_cell.angle_alpha   90.00
_cell.angle_beta   90.00
_cell.angle_gamma   90.00
#
_symmetry.space_group_name_H-M   'P 1'
#
loop_
_entity.id
_entity.type
_entity.pdbx_description
1 polymer ?
#
loop_
_entity_poly.entity_id
_entity_poly.type
_entity_poly.pdbx_seq_one_letter_code
_entity_poly.pdbx_strand_id
1 'polypeptide(L)'
;MQSRPSYHAGVAQKHTVDMKPQPYDGTDDIEEYLSQFQILAEVNGWGYNTMSLCLASSLKGGARAILNELNEFKRRDFDSLVDALHNRFGSVHRSEIFRAQLQTRVRKDNESLSVLSQDIKKMTRCDYPDAPSSVTDILALDRFIDYMTLKCVLE
;
A
#
# COMPACT_ATOMS: atom_id res chain seq x y z
N MET A 1 67.94 -9.95 12.65
CA MET A 1 66.93 -9.01 12.14
C MET A 1 65.72 -9.82 11.71
N GLN A 2 64.70 -9.94 12.57
CA GLN A 2 63.45 -10.65 12.26
C GLN A 2 62.42 -9.63 11.78
N SER A 3 61.99 -9.76 10.52
CA SER A 3 60.98 -8.91 9.91
C SER A 3 59.59 -9.35 10.35
N ARG A 4 58.80 -8.41 10.89
CA ARG A 4 57.39 -8.63 11.25
C ARG A 4 56.50 -8.72 10.00
N PRO A 5 55.48 -9.59 9.95
CA PRO A 5 54.46 -9.52 8.91
C PRO A 5 53.52 -8.34 9.17
N SER A 6 53.28 -7.53 8.14
CA SER A 6 52.26 -6.47 8.14
C SER A 6 50.89 -7.10 7.86
N TYR A 7 50.02 -7.12 8.86
CA TYR A 7 48.63 -7.53 8.71
C TYR A 7 47.86 -6.39 8.05
N HIS A 8 47.55 -6.55 6.76
CA HIS A 8 46.58 -5.69 6.10
C HIS A 8 45.19 -6.12 6.59
N ALA A 9 44.55 -5.28 7.38
CA ALA A 9 43.15 -5.45 7.74
C ALA A 9 42.32 -5.39 6.45
N GLY A 10 41.82 -6.54 6.00
CA GLY A 10 40.86 -6.62 4.91
C GLY A 10 39.62 -5.85 5.31
N VAL A 11 39.35 -4.75 4.63
CA VAL A 11 38.10 -4.00 4.76
C VAL A 11 37.00 -4.94 4.26
N ALA A 12 36.15 -5.44 5.17
CA ALA A 12 35.02 -6.27 4.81
C ALA A 12 34.13 -5.48 3.83
N GLN A 13 34.10 -5.90 2.57
CA GLN A 13 33.15 -5.41 1.59
C GLN A 13 31.75 -5.82 2.05
N LYS A 14 31.02 -4.89 2.66
CA LYS A 14 29.56 -5.02 2.79
C LYS A 14 29.01 -5.08 1.37
N HIS A 15 28.56 -6.26 0.95
CA HIS A 15 27.69 -6.37 -0.21
C HIS A 15 26.41 -5.61 0.11
N THR A 16 26.35 -4.34 -0.28
CA THR A 16 25.13 -3.54 -0.23
C THR A 16 24.28 -3.98 -1.40
N VAL A 17 23.20 -4.73 -1.14
CA VAL A 17 22.17 -4.95 -2.14
C VAL A 17 21.50 -3.58 -2.35
N ASP A 18 21.63 -2.99 -3.54
CA ASP A 18 20.98 -1.72 -3.88
C ASP A 18 19.58 -2.02 -4.45
N MET A 19 18.61 -2.22 -3.55
CA MET A 19 17.22 -2.51 -3.94
C MET A 19 16.45 -1.21 -4.19
N LYS A 20 15.81 -1.08 -5.36
CA LYS A 20 15.01 0.11 -5.67
C LYS A 20 13.56 -0.07 -5.26
N PRO A 21 12.88 0.99 -4.77
CA PRO A 21 11.45 0.91 -4.49
C PRO A 21 10.66 0.70 -5.77
N GLN A 22 9.51 0.04 -5.66
CA GLN A 22 8.57 -0.04 -6.77
C GLN A 22 7.94 1.34 -7.04
N PRO A 23 7.68 1.71 -8.30
CA PRO A 23 6.97 2.94 -8.59
C PRO A 23 5.52 2.89 -8.11
N TYR A 24 5.07 3.92 -7.39
CA TYR A 24 3.70 4.03 -6.88
C TYR A 24 2.88 5.02 -7.70
N ASP A 25 1.75 4.58 -8.26
CA ASP A 25 0.82 5.46 -8.99
C ASP A 25 -0.43 5.87 -8.21
N GLY A 26 -0.63 5.32 -7.01
CA GLY A 26 -1.82 5.56 -6.20
C GLY A 26 -2.91 4.48 -6.32
N THR A 27 -2.67 3.38 -7.06
CA THR A 27 -3.66 2.31 -7.25
C THR A 27 -3.58 1.20 -6.20
N ASP A 28 -2.38 0.87 -5.75
CA ASP A 28 -2.16 -0.10 -4.68
C ASP A 28 -2.46 0.50 -3.29
N ASP A 29 -2.64 -0.38 -2.30
CA ASP A 29 -2.86 0.05 -0.92
C ASP A 29 -1.64 0.81 -0.39
N ILE A 30 -1.84 2.06 0.05
CA ILE A 30 -0.75 2.92 0.53
C ILE A 30 -0.03 2.33 1.76
N GLU A 31 -0.74 1.64 2.67
CA GLU A 31 -0.14 1.04 3.86
C GLU A 31 0.76 -0.14 3.49
N GLU A 32 0.30 -0.98 2.56
CA GLU A 32 1.09 -2.11 2.04
C GLU A 32 2.34 -1.61 1.32
N TYR A 33 2.19 -0.56 0.50
CA TYR A 33 3.31 0.06 -0.20
C TYR A 33 4.35 0.66 0.76
N LEU A 34 3.91 1.44 1.77
CA LEU A 34 4.81 2.05 2.74
C LEU A 34 5.50 1.00 3.61
N SER A 35 4.81 -0.08 3.97
CA SER A 35 5.40 -1.23 4.69
C SER A 35 6.53 -1.86 3.87
N GLN A 36 6.30 -2.12 2.58
CA GLN A 36 7.34 -2.64 1.69
C GLN A 36 8.51 -1.65 1.52
N PHE A 37 8.20 -0.36 1.37
CA PHE A 37 9.20 0.70 1.25
C PHE A 37 10.11 0.76 2.49
N GLN A 38 9.54 0.61 3.68
CA GLN A 38 10.29 0.67 4.93
C GLN A 38 11.24 -0.52 5.11
N ILE A 39 10.80 -1.73 4.74
CA ILE A 39 11.68 -2.92 4.67
C ILE A 39 12.85 -2.68 3.70
N LEU A 40 12.58 -2.09 2.53
CA LEU A 40 13.64 -1.75 1.57
C LEU A 40 14.61 -0.70 2.12
N ALA A 41 14.09 0.32 2.83
CA ALA A 41 14.92 1.33 3.48
C ALA A 41 15.85 0.72 4.53
N GLU A 42 15.36 -0.24 5.32
CA GLU A 42 16.18 -0.98 6.29
C GLU A 42 17.28 -1.80 5.62
N VAL A 43 16.94 -2.57 4.58
CA VAL A 43 17.90 -3.38 3.82
C VAL A 43 19.00 -2.51 3.22
N ASN A 44 18.64 -1.35 2.70
CA ASN A 44 19.59 -0.42 2.07
C ASN A 44 20.29 0.51 3.07
N GLY A 45 19.90 0.51 4.35
CA GLY A 45 20.42 1.42 5.37
C GLY A 45 20.12 2.90 5.08
N TRP A 46 18.96 3.20 4.50
CA TRP A 46 18.57 4.57 4.18
C TRP A 46 18.25 5.37 5.45
N GLY A 47 18.84 6.55 5.55
CA GLY A 47 18.43 7.55 6.53
C GLY A 47 17.24 8.38 6.04
N TYR A 48 16.67 9.18 6.94
CA TYR A 48 15.48 10.00 6.71
C TYR A 48 15.49 10.79 5.38
N ASN A 49 16.60 11.48 5.08
CA ASN A 49 16.73 12.26 3.84
C ASN A 49 16.74 11.36 2.59
N THR A 50 17.44 10.22 2.63
CA THR A 50 17.43 9.27 1.52
C THR A 50 16.04 8.68 1.32
N MET A 51 15.33 8.35 2.42
CA MET A 51 13.95 7.87 2.35
C MET A 51 13.03 8.88 1.68
N SER A 52 13.11 10.18 2.04
CA SER A 52 12.25 11.20 1.41
C SER A 52 12.53 11.35 -0.09
N LEU A 53 13.80 11.39 -0.50
CA LEU A 53 14.18 11.48 -1.91
C LEU A 53 13.77 10.24 -2.70
N CYS A 54 14.01 9.04 -2.15
CA CYS A 54 13.63 7.78 -2.77
C CYS A 54 12.11 7.68 -2.91
N LEU A 55 11.34 8.02 -1.87
CA LEU A 55 9.88 8.01 -1.91
C LEU A 55 9.36 8.99 -2.96
N ALA A 56 9.81 10.25 -2.94
CA ALA A 56 9.42 11.26 -3.92
C ALA A 56 9.74 10.82 -5.37
N SER A 57 10.91 10.22 -5.58
CA SER A 57 11.33 9.72 -6.90
C SER A 57 10.56 8.49 -7.38
N SER A 58 9.94 7.76 -6.46
CA SER A 58 9.16 6.55 -6.76
C SER A 58 7.71 6.88 -7.14
N LEU A 59 7.26 8.12 -6.94
CA LEU A 59 5.91 8.55 -7.32
C LEU A 59 5.77 8.70 -8.83
N LYS A 60 4.78 8.01 -9.41
CA LYS A 60 4.39 8.08 -10.82
C LYS A 60 2.88 8.31 -10.95
N GLY A 61 2.39 8.36 -12.19
CA GLY A 61 0.95 8.42 -12.46
C GLY A 61 0.21 9.51 -11.68
N GLY A 62 -0.92 9.14 -11.08
CA GLY A 62 -1.74 10.03 -10.26
C GLY A 62 -1.01 10.51 -9.00
N ALA A 63 -0.26 9.62 -8.33
CA ALA A 63 0.48 9.94 -7.11
C ALA A 63 1.53 11.05 -7.29
N ARG A 64 2.16 11.15 -8.46
CA ARG A 64 3.15 12.21 -8.75
C ARG A 64 2.59 13.64 -8.59
N ALA A 65 1.28 13.83 -8.73
CA ALA A 65 0.66 15.15 -8.55
C ALA A 65 0.82 15.71 -7.12
N ILE A 66 1.01 14.85 -6.12
CA ILE A 66 1.32 15.28 -4.73
C ILE A 66 2.55 16.18 -4.67
N LEU A 67 3.55 15.90 -5.53
CA LEU A 67 4.76 16.72 -5.57
C LEU A 67 4.44 18.17 -5.95
N ASN A 68 3.41 18.44 -6.77
CA ASN A 68 3.04 19.81 -7.11
C ASN A 68 2.25 20.51 -6.00
N GLU A 69 1.53 19.74 -5.17
CA GLU A 69 0.73 20.26 -4.05
C GLU A 69 1.62 20.67 -2.86
N LEU A 70 2.78 20.03 -2.72
CA LEU A 70 3.76 20.34 -1.68
C LEU A 70 4.78 21.41 -2.12
N ASN A 71 5.22 22.23 -1.16
CA ASN A 71 6.36 23.14 -1.37
C ASN A 71 7.70 22.36 -1.36
N GLU A 72 8.80 23.00 -1.77
CA GLU A 72 10.09 22.33 -1.91
C GLU A 72 10.59 21.67 -0.61
N PHE A 73 10.41 22.32 0.53
CA PHE A 73 10.81 21.77 1.83
C PHE A 73 10.02 20.49 2.15
N LYS A 74 8.70 20.53 1.98
CA LYS A 74 7.81 19.39 2.22
C LYS A 74 8.04 18.23 1.25
N ARG A 75 8.48 18.48 0.02
CA ARG A 75 8.85 17.41 -0.94
C ARG A 75 10.11 16.64 -0.53
N ARG A 76 10.92 17.20 0.37
CA ARG A 76 12.16 16.59 0.88
C ARG A 76 12.03 16.11 2.32
N ASP A 77 10.83 16.21 2.88
CA ASP A 77 10.49 15.77 4.21
C ASP A 77 9.68 14.47 4.10
N PHE A 78 10.15 13.40 4.75
CA PHE A 78 9.56 12.08 4.61
C PHE A 78 8.14 12.04 5.20
N ASP A 79 7.97 12.60 6.40
CA ASP A 79 6.68 12.60 7.09
C ASP A 79 5.64 13.43 6.31
N SER A 80 6.02 14.60 5.81
CA SER A 80 5.13 15.42 4.95
C SER A 80 4.68 14.69 3.67
N LEU A 81 5.54 13.86 3.07
CA LEU A 81 5.19 13.05 1.89
C LEU A 81 4.22 11.92 2.25
N VAL A 82 4.51 11.22 3.35
CA VAL A 82 3.67 10.13 3.87
C VAL A 82 2.28 10.66 4.23
N ASP A 83 2.19 11.78 4.96
CA ASP A 83 0.94 12.44 5.30
C ASP A 83 0.12 12.83 4.06
N ALA A 84 0.77 13.40 3.05
CA ALA A 84 0.10 13.76 1.80
C ALA A 84 -0.40 12.53 1.03
N LEU A 85 0.35 11.43 1.06
CA LEU A 85 -0.05 10.15 0.47
C LEU A 85 -1.24 9.54 1.22
N HIS A 86 -1.25 9.52 2.55
CA HIS A 86 -2.40 9.04 3.31
C HIS A 86 -3.63 9.93 3.12
N ASN A 87 -3.47 11.25 3.07
CA ASN A 87 -4.60 12.15 2.85
C ASN A 87 -5.28 11.90 1.49
N ARG A 88 -4.50 11.53 0.47
CA ARG A 88 -5.02 11.36 -0.90
C ARG A 88 -5.41 9.92 -1.24
N PHE A 89 -4.66 8.96 -0.74
CA PHE A 89 -4.79 7.53 -1.07
C PHE A 89 -5.05 6.67 0.16
N GLY A 90 -5.20 7.24 1.35
CA GLY A 90 -5.43 6.52 2.59
C GLY A 90 -6.81 5.88 2.69
N SER A 91 -6.95 5.09 3.75
CA SER A 91 -8.06 4.19 3.97
C SER A 91 -9.41 4.89 4.09
N VAL A 92 -9.49 6.12 4.60
CA VAL A 92 -10.78 6.83 4.77
C VAL A 92 -11.43 7.12 3.41
N HIS A 93 -10.67 7.69 2.47
CA HIS A 93 -11.19 7.96 1.12
C HIS A 93 -11.47 6.66 0.35
N ARG A 94 -10.66 5.61 0.59
CA ARG A 94 -10.93 4.27 0.06
C ARG A 94 -12.17 3.63 0.67
N SER A 95 -12.42 3.80 1.97
CA SER A 95 -13.53 3.16 2.68
C SER A 95 -14.88 3.65 2.15
N GLU A 96 -15.02 4.95 1.89
CA GLU A 96 -16.23 5.51 1.28
C GLU A 96 -16.45 5.00 -0.16
N ILE A 97 -15.37 4.89 -0.95
CA ILE A 97 -15.44 4.32 -2.30
C ILE A 97 -15.82 2.84 -2.25
N PHE A 98 -15.20 2.06 -1.37
CA PHE A 98 -15.50 0.63 -1.21
C PHE A 98 -16.89 0.40 -0.63
N ARG A 99 -17.37 1.28 0.26
CA ARG A 99 -18.75 1.28 0.72
C ARG A 99 -19.72 1.53 -0.43
N ALA A 100 -19.44 2.51 -1.28
CA ALA A 100 -20.26 2.77 -2.46
C ALA A 100 -20.22 1.61 -3.47
N GLN A 101 -19.05 0.99 -3.67
CA GLN A 101 -18.91 -0.22 -4.49
C GLN A 101 -19.68 -1.41 -3.88
N LEU A 102 -19.62 -1.60 -2.56
CA LEU A 102 -20.38 -2.61 -1.79
C LEU A 102 -21.88 -2.32 -1.70
N GLN A 103 -22.34 -1.13 -2.05
CA GLN A 103 -23.78 -0.85 -2.15
C GLN A 103 -24.29 -1.11 -3.57
N THR A 104 -23.45 -0.82 -4.57
CA THR A 104 -23.81 -0.90 -5.99
C THR A 104 -23.37 -2.19 -6.68
N ARG A 105 -22.68 -3.10 -5.97
CA ARG A 105 -22.23 -4.37 -6.54
C ARG A 105 -23.43 -5.19 -6.97
N VAL A 106 -23.39 -5.72 -8.18
CA VAL A 106 -24.35 -6.72 -8.68
C VAL A 106 -23.54 -7.83 -9.31
N ARG A 107 -23.97 -9.08 -9.14
CA ARG A 107 -23.33 -10.22 -9.81
C ARG A 107 -23.37 -10.04 -11.32
N LYS A 108 -22.22 -10.12 -11.99
CA LYS A 108 -22.14 -10.00 -13.46
C LYS A 108 -22.65 -11.27 -14.12
N ASP A 109 -23.11 -11.16 -15.37
CA ASP A 109 -23.46 -12.31 -16.18
C ASP A 109 -22.22 -13.21 -16.35
N ASN A 110 -22.40 -14.52 -16.11
CA ASN A 110 -21.34 -15.54 -16.07
C ASN A 110 -20.27 -15.40 -14.97
N GLU A 111 -20.46 -14.54 -13.97
CA GLU A 111 -19.56 -14.48 -12.82
C GLU A 111 -19.76 -15.69 -11.90
N SER A 112 -18.65 -16.32 -11.49
CA SER A 112 -18.69 -17.42 -10.52
C SER A 112 -18.91 -16.89 -9.10
N LEU A 113 -19.59 -17.70 -8.28
CA LEU A 113 -19.87 -17.33 -6.89
C LEU A 113 -18.59 -17.15 -6.06
N SER A 114 -17.53 -17.90 -6.39
CA SER A 114 -16.22 -17.78 -5.73
C SER A 114 -15.61 -16.39 -5.98
N VAL A 115 -15.61 -15.93 -7.24
CA VAL A 115 -15.10 -14.60 -7.61
C VAL A 115 -15.90 -13.50 -6.91
N LEU A 116 -17.24 -13.59 -6.93
CA LEU A 116 -18.10 -12.65 -6.22
C LEU A 116 -17.80 -12.61 -4.72
N SER A 117 -17.62 -13.77 -4.08
CA SER A 117 -17.33 -13.86 -2.65
C SER A 117 -15.97 -13.26 -2.28
N GLN A 118 -14.95 -13.46 -3.12
CA GLN A 118 -13.61 -12.92 -2.92
C GLN A 118 -13.61 -11.40 -3.08
N ASP A 119 -14.30 -10.89 -4.09
CA ASP A 119 -14.48 -9.45 -4.30
C ASP A 119 -15.18 -8.80 -3.11
N ILE A 120 -16.30 -9.36 -2.63
CA ILE A 120 -17.04 -8.81 -1.49
C ILE A 120 -16.18 -8.82 -0.22
N LYS A 121 -15.44 -9.91 0.05
CA LYS A 121 -14.50 -9.96 1.18
C LYS A 121 -13.43 -8.89 1.09
N LYS A 122 -12.83 -8.72 -0.09
CA LYS A 122 -11.82 -7.68 -0.32
C LYS A 122 -12.40 -6.29 -0.08
N MET A 123 -13.54 -5.97 -0.70
CA MET A 123 -14.18 -4.66 -0.55
C MET A 123 -14.61 -4.41 0.90
N THR A 124 -15.12 -5.43 1.62
CA THR A 124 -15.53 -5.29 3.03
C THR A 124 -14.35 -5.00 3.94
N ARG A 125 -13.20 -5.66 3.73
CA ARG A 125 -11.97 -5.31 4.45
C ARG A 125 -11.54 -3.88 4.19
N CYS A 126 -11.71 -3.39 2.97
CA CYS A 126 -11.33 -2.02 2.63
C CYS A 126 -12.33 -0.95 3.11
N ASP A 127 -13.61 -1.29 3.30
CA ASP A 127 -14.62 -0.42 3.93
C ASP A 127 -14.40 -0.29 5.46
N TYR A 128 -13.85 -1.34 6.09
CA TYR A 128 -13.61 -1.38 7.54
C TYR A 128 -12.13 -1.69 7.87
N PRO A 129 -11.20 -0.78 7.55
CA PRO A 129 -9.77 -1.00 7.74
C PRO A 129 -9.38 -1.23 9.21
N ASP A 130 -10.08 -0.58 10.15
CA ASP A 130 -9.80 -0.66 11.59
C ASP A 130 -10.54 -1.81 12.30
N ALA A 131 -11.42 -2.53 11.58
CA ALA A 131 -12.20 -3.61 12.19
C ALA A 131 -11.40 -4.93 12.23
N PRO A 132 -11.55 -5.74 13.30
CA PRO A 132 -10.95 -7.06 13.35
C PRO A 132 -11.42 -7.94 12.19
N SER A 133 -10.54 -8.81 11.68
CA SER A 133 -10.87 -9.68 10.54
C SER A 133 -12.12 -10.53 10.78
N SER A 134 -12.33 -11.01 12.01
CA SER A 134 -13.53 -11.77 12.39
C SER A 134 -14.83 -10.97 12.19
N VAL A 135 -14.81 -9.66 12.41
CA VAL A 135 -15.96 -8.77 12.18
C VAL A 135 -16.15 -8.56 10.68
N THR A 136 -15.08 -8.27 9.95
CA THR A 136 -15.16 -8.07 8.49
C THR A 136 -15.63 -9.32 7.75
N ASP A 137 -15.29 -10.51 8.23
CA ASP A 137 -15.70 -11.78 7.63
C ASP A 137 -17.21 -12.03 7.79
N ILE A 138 -17.77 -11.68 8.95
CA ILE A 138 -19.23 -11.74 9.20
C ILE A 138 -19.95 -10.76 8.28
N LEU A 139 -19.50 -9.50 8.24
CA LEU A 139 -20.10 -8.48 7.38
C LEU A 139 -20.04 -8.85 5.90
N ALA A 140 -18.93 -9.43 5.45
CA ALA A 140 -18.78 -9.88 4.08
C ALA A 140 -19.74 -11.03 3.75
N LEU A 141 -19.98 -11.94 4.70
CA LEU A 141 -20.93 -13.03 4.56
C LEU A 141 -22.38 -12.52 4.47
N ASP A 142 -22.76 -11.60 5.36
CA ASP A 142 -24.10 -10.99 5.35
C ASP A 142 -24.36 -10.29 4.01
N ARG A 143 -23.39 -9.51 3.52
CA ARG A 143 -23.48 -8.87 2.21
C ARG A 143 -23.55 -9.86 1.05
N PHE A 144 -22.78 -10.94 1.12
CA PHE A 144 -22.86 -11.99 0.11
C PHE A 144 -24.25 -12.63 0.07
N ILE A 145 -24.87 -12.89 1.23
CA ILE A 145 -26.23 -13.42 1.32
C ILE A 145 -27.22 -12.43 0.72
N ASP A 146 -27.17 -11.16 1.08
CA ASP A 146 -28.05 -10.11 0.53
C ASP A 146 -28.00 -10.11 -1.01
N TYR A 147 -26.80 -10.19 -1.59
CA TYR A 147 -26.63 -10.23 -3.04
C TYR A 147 -27.14 -11.50 -3.72
N MET A 148 -27.16 -12.61 -3.00
CA MET A 148 -27.74 -13.86 -3.48
C MET A 148 -29.26 -13.84 -3.39
N THR A 149 -29.83 -13.17 -2.38
CA THR A 149 -31.28 -13.11 -2.14
C THR A 149 -31.98 -12.03 -2.97
N LEU A 150 -31.31 -10.90 -3.26
CA LEU A 150 -31.85 -9.81 -4.08
C LEU A 150 -32.17 -10.18 -5.54
N LYS A 151 -31.73 -11.36 -6.02
CA LYS A 151 -32.16 -11.93 -7.31
C LYS A 151 -33.57 -12.54 -7.28
N CYS A 152 -34.18 -12.82 -6.12
CA CYS A 152 -35.51 -13.45 -6.04
C CYS A 152 -36.70 -12.47 -6.03
N VAL A 153 -36.48 -11.15 -5.95
CA VAL A 153 -37.57 -10.16 -5.76
C VAL A 153 -37.81 -9.31 -7.02
N LEU A 154 -37.02 -9.51 -8.08
CA LEU A 154 -37.11 -8.72 -9.32
C LEU A 154 -37.41 -9.57 -10.59
N GLU A 155 -37.84 -10.81 -10.41
CA GLU A 155 -38.46 -11.66 -11.46
C GLU A 155 -39.89 -12.01 -11.06
#